data_AF-A0A846PEP3-F1
#
_entry.id   AF-A0A846PEP3-F1
#
_cell.length_a   1.000
_cell.length_b   1.000
_cell.length_c   1.000
_cell.angle_alpha   90.00
_cell.angle_beta   90.00
_cell.angle_gamma   90.00
#
_symmetry.space_group_name_H-M   'P 1'
#
loop_
_entity.id
_entity.type
_entity.pdbx_description
1 polymer ?
#
loop_
_entity_poly.entity_id
_entity_poly.type
_entity_poly.pdbx_seq_one_letter_code
_entity_poly.pdbx_strand_id
1 'polypeptide(L)' 'FNWSNYDMVHAIMPTETLSRKEVQKELYKCYRRFYGSWKRRMQGLFSRNELKRRVYWYMLGRGIVEQLQALFQQL' A
#
# COMPACT_ATOMS: atom_id res chain seq x y z
N PHE A 1 12.28 -23.29 2.11
CA PHE A 1 12.25 -21.90 1.60
C PHE A 1 11.23 -21.12 2.42
N ASN A 2 11.64 -20.02 3.06
CA ASN A 2 10.75 -19.19 3.86
C ASN A 2 10.15 -18.07 2.99
N TRP A 3 8.86 -18.19 2.68
CA TRP A 3 8.12 -17.24 1.85
C TRP A 3 7.45 -16.12 2.67
N SER A 4 7.60 -16.13 4.01
CA SER A 4 6.98 -15.13 4.89
C SER A 4 7.42 -13.71 4.54
N ASN A 5 8.66 -13.53 4.08
CA ASN A 5 9.19 -12.22 3.65
C ASN A 5 8.53 -11.66 2.38
N TYR A 6 7.81 -12.48 1.63
CA TYR A 6 7.12 -12.11 0.40
C TYR A 6 5.60 -12.13 0.55
N ASP A 7 5.10 -12.54 1.71
CA ASP A 7 3.68 -12.50 2.02
C ASP A 7 3.28 -11.06 2.37
N MET A 8 2.74 -10.35 1.39
CA MET A 8 2.19 -9.00 1.60
C MET A 8 0.81 -9.02 2.27
N VAL A 9 0.22 -10.20 2.48
CA VAL A 9 -1.09 -10.38 3.13
C VAL A 9 -0.91 -10.50 4.65
N HIS A 10 0.16 -11.14 5.11
CA HIS A 10 0.54 -11.16 6.52
C HIS A 10 1.52 -10.01 6.81
N ALA A 11 1.03 -8.96 7.48
CA ALA A 11 1.91 -7.91 7.96
C ALA A 11 2.94 -8.50 8.93
N ILE A 12 4.22 -8.55 8.54
CA ILE A 12 5.37 -8.79 9.42
C ILE A 12 5.64 -7.50 10.22
N MET A 13 4.61 -7.01 10.91
CA MET A 13 4.69 -5.90 11.84
C MET A 13 4.23 -6.44 13.19
N PRO A 14 5.03 -6.32 14.27
CA PRO A 14 4.60 -6.73 15.60
C PRO A 14 3.50 -5.77 16.08
N THR A 15 2.25 -6.10 15.75
CA THR A 15 1.05 -5.32 16.12
C THR A 15 0.50 -5.73 17.49
N GLU A 16 1.02 -6.81 18.07
CA GLU A 16 0.63 -7.39 19.36
C GLU A 16 0.76 -6.39 20.53
N THR A 17 1.69 -5.45 20.44
CA THR A 17 1.97 -4.42 21.45
C THR A 17 1.36 -3.05 21.11
N LEU A 18 0.76 -2.90 19.93
CA LEU A 18 0.21 -1.63 19.46
C LEU A 18 -1.28 -1.55 19.77
N SER A 19 -1.72 -0.41 20.29
CA SER A 19 -3.15 -0.11 20.35
C SER A 19 -3.73 0.00 18.93
N ARG A 20 -5.04 -0.22 18.79
CA ARG A 20 -5.74 -0.10 17.48
C ARG A 20 -5.43 1.22 16.78
N LYS A 21 -5.34 2.32 17.54
CA LYS A 21 -5.04 3.67 17.02
C LYS A 21 -3.62 3.77 16.47
N GLU A 22 -2.65 3.15 17.13
CA GLU A 22 -1.25 3.13 16.69
C GLU A 22 -1.07 2.29 15.43
N VAL A 23 -1.72 1.12 15.37
CA VAL A 23 -1.74 0.28 14.16
C VAL A 23 -2.31 1.08 12.98
N GLN A 24 -3.45 1.75 13.15
CA GLN A 24 -4.05 2.58 12.10
C GLN A 24 -3.13 3.73 11.66
N LYS A 25 -2.47 4.40 12.61
CA LYS A 25 -1.52 5.49 12.32
C LYS A 25 -0.32 5.02 11.52
N GLU A 26 0.30 3.90 11.91
CA GLU A 26 1.45 3.34 11.19
C GLU A 26 1.05 2.82 9.81
N LEU A 27 -0.09 2.15 9.72
CA LEU A 27 -0.62 1.67 8.44
C LEU A 27 -0.91 2.83 7.48
N TYR A 28 -1.52 3.93 7.96
CA TYR A 28 -1.69 5.15 7.18
C TYR A 28 -0.36 5.76 6.72
N LYS A 29 0.64 5.86 7.61
CA LYS A 29 1.96 6.40 7.26
C LYS A 29 2.65 5.55 6.19
N CYS A 30 2.65 4.22 6.34
CA CYS A 30 3.20 3.29 5.36
C CYS A 30 2.51 3.46 4.01
N TYR A 31 1.17 3.48 4.03
CA TYR A 31 0.35 3.64 2.84
C TYR A 31 0.62 4.96 2.12
N ARG A 32 0.57 6.08 2.86
CA ARG A 32 0.85 7.43 2.33
C ARG A 32 2.27 7.53 1.78
N ARG A 33 3.27 6.97 2.47
CA ARG A 33 4.67 7.03 2.02
C ARG A 33 4.89 6.23 0.74
N PHE A 34 4.20 5.10 0.58
CA PHE A 34 4.33 4.25 -0.61
C PHE A 34 3.48 4.74 -1.78
N TYR A 35 2.16 4.86 -1.59
CA TYR A 35 1.20 5.20 -2.63
C TYR A 35 1.00 6.71 -2.83
N GLY A 36 1.35 7.55 -1.86
CA GLY A 36 1.29 9.01 -2.01
C GLY A 36 2.42 9.59 -2.89
N SER A 37 3.45 8.81 -3.21
CA SER A 37 4.53 9.26 -4.08
C SER A 37 4.10 9.23 -5.55
N TRP A 38 3.67 10.39 -6.06
CA TRP A 38 3.32 10.58 -7.48
C TRP A 38 4.42 10.09 -8.44
N LYS A 39 5.69 10.37 -8.12
CA LYS A 39 6.84 9.87 -8.91
C LYS A 39 6.85 8.34 -9.01
N ARG A 40 6.66 7.61 -7.91
CA ARG A 40 6.62 6.13 -7.92
C ARG A 40 5.41 5.59 -8.68
N ARG A 41 4.27 6.26 -8.59
CA ARG A 41 3.05 5.89 -9.35
C ARG A 41 3.30 5.99 -10.85
N MET A 42 3.84 7.13 -11.31
CA MET A 42 4.17 7.33 -12.72
C MET A 42 5.22 6.31 -13.20
N GLN A 43 6.26 6.06 -12.41
CA GLN A 43 7.24 5.02 -12.72
C GLN A 43 6.65 3.59 -12.78
N GLY A 44 5.59 3.32 -11.99
CA GLY A 44 4.86 2.05 -12.03
C GLY A 44 4.04 1.89 -13.30
N LEU A 45 3.29 2.93 -13.70
CA LEU A 45 2.45 2.95 -14.90
C LEU A 45 3.26 2.78 -16.20
N PHE A 46 4.48 3.31 -16.23
CA PHE A 46 5.40 3.18 -17.38
C PHE A 46 6.52 2.17 -17.14
N SER A 47 6.35 1.23 -16.20
CA SER A 47 7.35 0.21 -15.95
C SER A 47 7.53 -0.71 -17.16
N ARG A 48 8.78 -1.09 -17.45
CA ARG A 48 9.10 -2.12 -18.45
C ARG A 48 8.56 -3.50 -18.07
N ASN A 49 8.38 -3.77 -16.77
CA ASN A 49 7.78 -5.00 -16.27
C ASN A 49 6.26 -4.97 -16.48
N GLU A 50 5.73 -5.89 -17.28
CA GLU A 50 4.30 -5.94 -17.64
C GLU A 50 3.39 -6.16 -16.42
N LEU A 51 3.76 -7.09 -15.52
CA LEU A 51 2.96 -7.37 -14.33
C LEU A 51 2.83 -6.13 -13.46
N LYS A 52 3.97 -5.46 -13.20
CA LYS A 52 3.98 -4.21 -12.43
C LYS A 52 3.10 -3.15 -13.11
N ARG A 53 3.26 -2.95 -14.41
CA ARG A 53 2.46 -2.00 -15.18
C ARG A 53 0.96 -2.28 -15.06
N ARG A 54 0.53 -3.53 -15.30
CA ARG A 54 -0.88 -3.95 -15.25
C ARG A 54 -1.50 -3.71 -13.87
N VAL A 55 -0.78 -4.04 -12.80
CA VAL A 55 -1.24 -3.79 -11.42
C VAL A 55 -1.42 -2.30 -11.16
N TYR A 56 -0.45 -1.46 -11.55
CA TYR A 56 -0.56 -0.01 -11.36
C TYR A 56 -1.73 0.60 -12.15
N TRP A 57 -1.96 0.15 -13.39
CA TRP A 57 -3.12 0.58 -14.18
C TRP A 57 -4.45 0.15 -13.56
N TYR A 58 -4.54 -1.09 -13.07
CA TYR A 58 -5.73 -1.58 -12.38
C TYR A 58 -6.04 -0.76 -11.12
N MET A 59 -5.02 -0.50 -10.28
CA MET A 59 -5.15 0.32 -9.08
C MET A 59 -5.59 1.76 -9.39
N LEU A 60 -5.09 2.33 -10.48
CA LEU A 60 -5.47 3.66 -10.96
C LEU A 60 -6.93 3.67 -11.42
N GLY A 61 -7.32 2.77 -12.33
CA GLY A 61 -8.66 2.73 -12.90
C GLY A 61 -9.76 2.39 -11.88
N ARG A 62 -9.43 1.69 -10.80
CA ARG A 62 -10.36 1.36 -9.71
C ARG A 62 -10.38 2.40 -8.58
N GLY A 63 -9.57 3.46 -8.65
CA GLY A 63 -9.50 4.48 -7.60
C GLY A 63 -9.07 3.93 -6.23
N ILE A 64 -8.34 2.81 -6.20
CA ILE A 64 -8.02 2.07 -4.95
C ILE A 64 -7.25 2.94 -3.96
N VAL A 65 -6.38 3.80 -4.48
CA VAL A 65 -5.59 4.70 -3.63
C VAL A 65 -6.43 5.81 -3.02
N GLU A 66 -7.45 6.29 -3.73
CA GLU A 66 -8.37 7.31 -3.22
C GLU A 66 -9.31 6.69 -2.18
N GLN A 67 -9.82 5.49 -2.42
CA GLN A 67 -10.62 4.74 -1.45
C GLN A 67 -9.82 4.46 -0.17
N LEU A 68 -8.55 4.07 -0.30
CA LEU A 68 -7.69 3.84 0.85
C LEU A 68 -7.38 5.14 1.59
N GLN A 69 -7.15 6.25 0.90
CA GLN A 69 -7.02 7.57 1.55
C GLN A 69 -8.30 7.96 2.30
N ALA A 70 -9.48 7.75 1.71
CA ALA A 70 -10.77 8.06 2.33
C ALA A 70 -11.01 7.24 3.61
N LEU A 71 -10.67 5.95 3.61
CA LEU A 71 -10.76 5.08 4.79
C LEU A 71 -9.92 5.60 5.98
N PHE A 72 -8.79 6.27 5.72
CA PHE A 72 -7.95 6.83 6.77
C PHE A 72 -8.35 8.25 7.21
N GLN A 73 -9.19 8.96 6.45
CA GLN A 73 -9.68 10.30 6.82
C GLN A 73 -10.97 10.27 7.65
N GLN A 74 -11.64 9.12 7.78
CA GLN A 74 -12.88 8.96 8.54
C GLN A 74 -12.68 8.62 10.04
N LEU A 75 -11.46 8.80 10.57
CA LEU A 75 -11.05 8.49 11.95
C LEU A 75 -10.32 9.68 12.59
#